data_AF-A0A923SRU6-F1
#
_entry.id   AF-A0A923SRU6-F1
#
_cell.length_a   1.000
_cell.length_b   1.000
_cell.length_c   1.000
_cell.angle_alpha   90.00
_cell.angle_beta   90.00
_cell.angle_gamma   90.00
#
_symmetry.space_group_name_H-M   'P 1'
#
loop_
_entity.id
_entity.type
_entity.pdbx_description
1 polymer ?
#
loop_
_entity_poly.entity_id
_entity_poly.type
_entity_poly.pdbx_seq_one_letter_code
_entity_poly.pdbx_strand_id
1 'polypeptide(L)' 'MSKVEFCPCTDTGCQFNPANHDQGCNLCVEDSLKCGEIPKCFFLKVVDSVEGFEDWSFEHFAKLVLNKNS' A
#
# COMPACT_ATOMS: atom_id res chain seq x y z
N MET A 1 0.30 -20.19 -6.65
CA MET A 1 0.73 -19.01 -5.87
C MET A 1 -0.35 -18.70 -4.87
N SER A 2 0.00 -18.48 -3.60
CA SER A 2 -0.98 -18.25 -2.54
C SER A 2 -1.57 -16.85 -2.69
N LYS A 3 -2.87 -16.77 -2.93
CA LYS A 3 -3.61 -15.51 -2.86
C LYS A 3 -3.50 -15.01 -1.41
N VAL A 4 -2.74 -13.95 -1.19
CA VAL A 4 -2.65 -13.30 0.12
C VAL A 4 -3.97 -12.57 0.36
N GLU A 5 -4.81 -13.12 1.24
CA GLU A 5 -6.20 -12.66 1.42
C GLU A 5 -6.32 -11.21 1.90
N PHE A 6 -5.29 -10.68 2.55
CA PHE A 6 -5.33 -9.34 3.13
C PHE A 6 -4.78 -8.23 2.22
N CYS A 7 -4.15 -8.56 1.08
CA CYS A 7 -3.53 -7.55 0.23
C CYS A 7 -4.60 -6.67 -0.44
N PRO A 8 -4.60 -5.34 -0.21
CA PRO A 8 -5.56 -4.43 -0.85
C PRO A 8 -5.15 -3.99 -2.26
N CYS A 9 -3.99 -4.41 -2.76
CA CYS A 9 -3.47 -3.95 -4.04
C CYS A 9 -4.36 -4.42 -5.20
N THR A 10 -4.83 -3.47 -6.01
CA THR A 10 -5.63 -3.73 -7.21
C THR A 10 -4.78 -3.79 -8.48
N ASP A 11 -3.52 -3.35 -8.43
CA ASP A 11 -2.56 -3.47 -9.53
C ASP A 11 -1.90 -4.85 -9.52
N THR A 12 -2.47 -5.78 -10.29
CA THR A 12 -1.94 -7.13 -10.48
C THR A 12 -0.75 -7.20 -11.44
N GLY A 13 -0.42 -6.11 -12.15
CA GLY A 13 0.77 -6.04 -13.00
C GLY A 13 2.05 -5.71 -12.23
N CYS A 14 1.92 -5.19 -11.01
CA CYS A 14 3.05 -4.85 -10.15
C CYS A 14 3.90 -6.09 -9.80
N GLN A 15 5.22 -6.00 -9.99
CA GLN A 15 6.17 -7.06 -9.65
C GLN A 15 6.19 -7.43 -8.16
N PHE A 16 5.78 -6.51 -7.27
CA PHE A 16 5.68 -6.75 -5.82
C PHE A 16 4.28 -7.25 -5.40
N ASN A 17 3.36 -7.43 -6.35
CA ASN A 17 2.07 -7.99 -6.01
C ASN A 17 2.25 -9.46 -5.59
N PRO A 18 1.69 -9.89 -4.44
CA PRO A 18 1.79 -11.28 -3.99
C PRO A 18 1.14 -12.31 -4.94
N ALA A 19 0.36 -11.87 -5.93
CA ALA A 19 -0.11 -12.72 -7.01
C ALA A 19 1.01 -13.14 -7.98
N ASN A 20 2.16 -12.44 -7.97
CA ASN A 20 3.27 -12.58 -8.91
C ASN A 20 4.52 -13.25 -8.31
N HIS A 21 4.52 -13.56 -7.02
CA HIS A 21 5.60 -14.27 -6.32
C HIS A 21 5.09 -14.93 -5.02
N ASP A 22 5.97 -15.56 -4.24
CA ASP A 22 5.64 -16.32 -3.01
C ASP A 22 6.09 -15.63 -1.71
N GLN A 23 6.54 -14.38 -1.78
CA GLN A 23 7.08 -13.62 -0.64
C GLN A 23 6.03 -12.75 0.07
N GLY A 24 4.74 -12.89 -0.28
CA GLY A 24 3.67 -12.08 0.30
C GLY A 24 3.89 -10.58 0.09
N CYS A 25 3.58 -9.76 1.10
CA CYS A 25 3.79 -8.30 1.03
C CYS A 25 5.19 -7.84 1.47
N ASN A 26 6.14 -8.75 1.71
CA ASN A 26 7.47 -8.39 2.23
C ASN A 26 8.19 -7.38 1.32
N LEU A 27 8.12 -7.55 0.00
CA LEU A 27 8.76 -6.64 -0.96
C LEU A 27 8.21 -5.20 -0.87
N CYS A 28 6.88 -5.04 -0.81
CA CYS A 28 6.26 -3.73 -0.62
C CYS A 28 6.65 -3.08 0.71
N VAL A 29 6.62 -3.84 1.80
CA VAL A 29 6.91 -3.31 3.14
C VAL A 29 8.38 -2.90 3.24
N GLU A 30 9.29 -3.74 2.75
CA GLU A 30 10.72 -3.43 2.78
C GLU A 30 11.06 -2.18 1.94
N ASP A 31 10.49 -2.07 0.74
CA ASP A 31 10.68 -0.91 -0.15
C ASP A 31 10.19 0.38 0.52
N SER A 32 8.96 0.40 1.03
CA SER A 32 8.41 1.58 1.69
C SER A 32 9.18 1.96 2.95
N LEU A 33 9.58 1.00 3.78
CA LEU A 33 10.36 1.30 4.99
C LEU A 33 11.72 1.93 4.70
N LYS A 34 12.39 1.53 3.61
CA LYS A 34 13.66 2.16 3.17
C LYS A 34 13.49 3.64 2.84
N CYS A 35 12.31 4.03 2.36
CA CYS A 35 11.96 5.40 2.00
C CYS A 35 11.32 6.19 3.16
N GLY A 36 11.07 5.57 4.32
CA GLY A 36 10.30 6.21 5.39
C GLY A 36 8.82 6.39 5.01
N GLU A 37 8.27 5.48 4.22
CA GLU A 37 6.92 5.51 3.65
C GLU A 37 6.06 4.33 4.16
N ILE A 38 4.76 4.44 3.92
CA ILE A 38 3.77 3.36 4.08
C ILE A 38 3.55 2.67 2.72
N PRO A 39 3.37 1.34 2.67
CA PRO A 39 2.99 0.66 1.43
C PRO A 39 1.83 1.34 0.72
N LYS A 40 2.05 1.73 -0.54
CA LYS A 40 1.10 2.54 -1.34
C LYS A 40 -0.31 1.95 -1.36
N CYS A 41 -0.43 0.63 -1.45
CA CYS A 41 -1.73 -0.06 -1.45
C CYS A 41 -2.49 0.06 -0.12
N PHE A 42 -1.84 0.38 1.01
CA PHE A 42 -2.53 0.58 2.29
C PHE A 42 -3.33 1.87 2.31
N PHE A 43 -2.95 2.87 1.49
CA PHE A 43 -3.74 4.09 1.34
C PHE A 43 -5.16 3.79 0.80
N LEU A 44 -5.34 2.73 0.01
CA LEU A 44 -6.67 2.28 -0.45
C LEU A 44 -7.59 1.78 0.69
N LYS A 45 -7.08 1.64 1.92
CA LYS A 45 -7.95 1.39 3.10
C LYS A 45 -8.57 2.66 3.66
N VAL A 46 -7.98 3.82 3.35
CA VAL A 46 -8.43 5.12 3.86
C VAL A 46 -9.08 5.97 2.77
N VAL A 47 -8.65 5.86 1.52
CA VAL A 47 -9.23 6.58 0.36
C VAL A 47 -9.73 5.62 -0.72
N ASP A 48 -10.63 6.09 -1.59
CA ASP A 48 -11.20 5.28 -2.69
C ASP A 48 -10.23 5.09 -3.86
N SER A 49 -9.31 6.03 -4.05
CA SER A 49 -8.28 6.00 -5.11
C SER A 49 -7.00 6.69 -4.62
N VAL A 50 -5.87 6.26 -5.19
CA VAL A 50 -4.53 6.86 -4.96
C VAL A 50 -3.97 7.50 -6.23
N GLU A 51 -4.81 7.72 -7.24
CA GLU A 51 -4.42 8.42 -8.47
C GLU A 51 -3.94 9.84 -8.15
N GLY A 52 -2.77 10.21 -8.68
CA GLY A 52 -2.15 11.52 -8.45
C GLY A 52 -1.45 11.68 -7.10
N PHE A 53 -1.32 10.63 -6.28
CA PHE A 53 -0.56 10.69 -5.05
C PHE A 53 0.95 10.70 -5.33
N GLU A 54 1.65 11.65 -4.71
CA GLU A 54 3.12 11.77 -4.75
C GLU A 54 3.77 11.61 -3.37
N ASP A 55 2.99 11.75 -2.29
CA ASP A 55 3.44 11.62 -0.90
C ASP A 55 2.92 10.32 -0.28
N TRP A 56 3.83 9.42 0.06
CA TRP A 56 3.53 8.13 0.69
C TRP A 56 4.02 8.06 2.15
N SER A 57 4.34 9.20 2.74
CA SER A 57 4.84 9.29 4.11
C SER A 57 3.82 8.78 5.12
N PHE A 58 4.33 8.36 6.29
CA PHE A 58 3.51 8.05 7.46
C PHE A 58 2.64 9.25 7.87
N GLU A 59 3.14 10.48 7.72
CA GLU A 59 2.41 11.70 8.07
C GLU A 59 1.20 11.91 7.16
N HIS A 60 1.35 11.76 5.84
CA HIS A 60 0.22 11.87 4.92
C HIS A 60 -0.83 10.80 5.19
N PHE A 61 -0.40 9.55 5.40
CA PHE A 61 -1.30 8.46 5.78
C PHE A 61 -2.09 8.79 7.05
N ALA A 62 -1.42 9.29 8.10
CA ALA A 62 -2.07 9.64 9.37
C ALA A 62 -3.10 10.77 9.20
N LYS A 63 -2.80 11.80 8.40
CA LYS A 63 -3.76 12.87 8.08
C LYS A 63 -5.03 12.34 7.41
N LEU A 64 -4.88 11.44 6.44
CA LEU A 64 -6.03 10.81 5.77
C LEU A 64 -6.89 10.00 6.74
N VAL A 65 -6.28 9.23 7.65
CA VAL A 65 -6.99 8.47 8.69
C VAL A 65 -7.81 9.41 9.60
N LEU A 66 -7.21 10.51 10.06
CA LEU A 66 -7.88 11.46 10.96
C LEU A 66 -9.06 12.16 10.28
N ASN A 67 -8.89 12.57 9.02
CA ASN A 67 -9.93 13.25 8.26
C ASN A 67 -11.09 12.31 7.87
N LYS A 68 -10.85 11.01 7.70
CA LYS A 68 -11.90 10.03 7.39
C LYS A 68 -12.93 9.86 8.52
N ASN A 69 -12.53 10.15 9.75
CA ASN A 69 -13.36 9.99 10.96
C ASN A 69 -13.99 11.31 11.45
N SER A 70 -13.84 12.41 10.70
CA SER A 70 -14.44 13.72 10.99
C SER A 70 -15.71 13.93 10.18
#